data_AF-A0AAC8ZT38-F1
#
_entry.id   AF-A0AAC8ZT38-F1
#
_cell.length_a   1.000
_cell.length_b   1.000
_cell.length_c   1.000
_cell.angle_alpha   90.00
_cell.angle_beta   90.00
_cell.angle_gamma   90.00
#
_symmetry.space_group_name_H-M   'P 1'
#
loop_
_entity.id
_entity.type
_entity.pdbx_description
1 polymer ?
#
loop_
_entity_poly.entity_id
_entity_poly.type
_entity_poly.pdbx_seq_one_letter_code
_entity_poly.pdbx_strand_id
1 'polypeptide(L)' 'MKPASSSIVVDEAGPQNFTLAVMFDGRRFECGSYISRAAAMQAGRLFIQRKEGEATGGRTKRKPGKG' A
#
# COMPACT_ATOMS: atom_id res chain seq x y z
N MET A 1 18.34 -9.60 -6.41
CA MET A 1 16.98 -9.67 -5.85
C MET A 1 16.06 -8.99 -6.84
N LYS A 2 15.07 -9.69 -7.40
CA LYS A 2 14.05 -9.07 -8.26
C LYS A 2 13.24 -8.12 -7.37
N PRO A 3 13.00 -6.86 -7.77
CA PRO A 3 12.06 -6.02 -7.02
C PRO A 3 10.72 -6.74 -6.99
N ALA A 4 10.11 -6.86 -5.82
CA ALA A 4 8.75 -7.37 -5.71
C ALA A 4 7.88 -6.52 -6.65
N SER A 5 7.31 -7.15 -7.67
CA SER A 5 6.44 -6.47 -8.64
C SER A 5 5.16 -6.08 -7.90
N SER A 6 5.15 -4.87 -7.35
CA SER A 6 4.00 -4.28 -6.71
C SER A 6 3.31 -3.33 -7.66
N SER A 7 1.97 -3.31 -7.64
CA SER A 7 1.19 -2.44 -8.50
C SER A 7 -0.06 -1.98 -7.77
N ILE A 8 -0.33 -0.69 -7.85
CA ILE A 8 -1.51 -0.07 -7.25
C ILE A 8 -2.55 0.09 -8.35
N VAL A 9 -3.74 -0.47 -8.13
CA VAL A 9 -4.90 -0.34 -9.00
C VAL A 9 -5.93 0.49 -8.25
N VAL A 10 -6.34 1.60 -8.85
CA VAL A 10 -7.42 2.45 -8.32
C VAL A 10 -8.50 2.53 -9.38
N ASP A 11 -9.67 2.02 -9.05
CA ASP A 11 -10.86 2.07 -9.89
C ASP A 11 -11.81 3.15 -9.38
N GLU A 12 -12.43 3.90 -10.29
CA GLU A 12 -13.43 4.91 -9.94
C GLU A 12 -14.82 4.25 -9.97
N ALA A 13 -15.40 4.08 -8.78
CA ALA A 13 -16.72 3.44 -8.60
C ALA A 13 -17.87 4.45 -8.62
N GLY A 14 -17.57 5.75 -8.56
CA GLY A 14 -18.55 6.82 -8.64
C GLY A 14 -17.97 8.19 -8.28
N PRO A 15 -18.80 9.24 -8.27
CA PRO A 15 -18.37 10.58 -7.88
C PRO A 15 -17.83 10.55 -6.45
N GLN A 16 -16.54 10.84 -6.30
CA GLN A 16 -15.84 10.77 -5.00
C GLN A 16 -15.81 9.37 -4.36
N ASN A 17 -15.90 8.31 -5.14
CA ASN A 17 -15.76 6.94 -4.65
C ASN A 17 -14.75 6.18 -5.49
N PHE A 18 -13.62 5.83 -4.89
CA PHE A 18 -12.49 5.16 -5.51
C PHE A 18 -12.18 3.88 -4.76
N THR A 19 -12.17 2.73 -5.44
CA THR A 19 -11.77 1.47 -4.84
C THR A 19 -10.27 1.24 -5.06
N LEU A 20 -9.59 0.73 -4.04
CA LEU A 20 -8.15 0.46 -4.08
C LEU A 20 -7.90 -1.04 -3.99
N ALA A 21 -7.14 -1.55 -4.95
CA ALA A 21 -6.55 -2.87 -4.89
C ALA A 21 -5.03 -2.77 -5.10
N VAL A 22 -4.27 -3.50 -4.29
CA VAL A 22 -2.81 -3.57 -4.41
C VAL A 22 -2.41 -4.98 -4.78
N MET A 23 -1.68 -5.12 -5.87
CA MET A 23 -0.95 -6.35 -6.18
C MET A 23 0.40 -6.29 -5.48
N PHE A 24 0.70 -7.28 -4.65
CA PHE A 24 2.00 -7.44 -4.01
C PHE A 24 2.41 -8.91 -4.06
N ASP A 25 3.58 -9.17 -4.65
CA ASP A 25 4.14 -10.53 -4.76
C ASP A 25 3.17 -11.55 -5.37
N GLY A 26 2.50 -11.14 -6.46
CA GLY A 26 1.50 -11.97 -7.16
C GLY A 26 0.17 -12.13 -6.43
N ARG A 27 -0.01 -11.52 -5.25
CA ARG A 27 -1.26 -11.57 -4.47
C ARG A 27 -1.98 -10.23 -4.56
N ARG A 28 -3.30 -10.29 -4.79
CA ARG A 28 -4.18 -9.12 -4.75
C ARG A 28 -4.68 -8.89 -3.33
N PHE A 29 -4.58 -7.65 -2.87
CA PHE A 29 -5.13 -7.17 -1.61
C PHE A 29 -6.15 -6.08 -1.88
N GLU A 30 -7.36 -6.25 -1.36
CA GLU A 30 -8.41 -5.23 -1.46
C GLU A 30 -8.32 -4.32 -0.23
N CYS A 31 -8.10 -3.03 -0.47
CA CYS A 31 -7.91 -2.03 0.58
C CYS A 31 -9.18 -1.21 0.87
N GLY A 32 -10.29 -1.49 0.18
CA GLY A 32 -11.57 -0.83 0.36
C GLY A 32 -11.76 0.43 -0.51
N SER A 33 -12.67 1.29 -0.09
CA SER A 33 -13.09 2.50 -0.81
C SER A 33 -12.53 3.78 -0.18
N TYR A 34 -12.26 4.78 -1.02
CA TYR A 34 -11.66 6.05 -0.68
C TYR A 34 -12.44 7.21 -1.31
N ILE A 35 -12.44 8.35 -0.64
CA ILE A 35 -13.14 9.57 -1.10
C ILE A 35 -12.43 10.27 -2.27
N SER A 36 -11.16 9.94 -2.50
CA SER A 36 -10.35 10.54 -3.56
C SER A 36 -9.27 9.57 -4.06
N ARG A 37 -8.92 9.71 -5.34
CA ARG A 37 -7.80 8.98 -5.95
C ARG A 37 -6.48 9.22 -5.22
N ALA A 38 -6.24 10.44 -4.73
CA ALA A 38 -5.04 10.77 -3.98
C ALA A 38 -4.94 9.98 -2.65
N ALA A 39 -6.05 9.87 -1.91
CA ALA A 39 -6.11 9.08 -0.68
C ALA A 39 -5.86 7.58 -0.97
N ALA A 40 -6.47 7.03 -2.03
CA ALA A 40 -6.25 5.66 -2.47
C ALA A 40 -4.76 5.41 -2.82
N MET A 41 -4.14 6.32 -3.59
CA MET A 41 -2.72 6.20 -3.95
C MET A 41 -1.79 6.27 -2.74
N GLN A 42 -2.05 7.17 -1.79
CA GLN A 42 -1.27 7.26 -0.54
C GLN A 42 -1.39 5.97 0.27
N ALA A 43 -2.60 5.45 0.44
CA ALA A 43 -2.83 4.20 1.16
C ALA A 43 -2.17 3.00 0.47
N GLY A 44 -2.25 2.92 -0.86
CA GLY A 44 -1.59 1.87 -1.64
C GLY A 44 -0.07 1.89 -1.47
N ARG A 45 0.55 3.08 -1.49
CA ARG A 45 1.99 3.22 -1.27
C ARG A 45 2.41 2.83 0.14
N LEU A 46 1.64 3.22 1.15
CA LEU A 46 1.87 2.81 2.54
C LEU A 46 1.70 1.29 2.72
N PHE A 47 0.74 0.67 2.03
CA PHE A 47 0.53 -0.76 2.06
C PHE A 47 1.75 -1.51 1.52
N ILE A 48 2.28 -1.10 0.35
CA ILE A 48 3.48 -1.69 -0.24
C ILE A 48 4.67 -1.55 0.72
N GLN A 49 4.93 -0.34 1.24
CA GLN A 49 6.03 -0.12 2.19
C GLN A 49 5.91 -1.01 3.43
N ARG A 50 4.71 -1.19 3.98
CA ARG A 50 4.46 -2.08 5.12
C ARG A 50 4.71 -3.54 4.74
N LYS A 51 4.28 -3.97 3.56
CA LYS A 51 4.48 -5.35 3.08
C LYS A 51 5.93 -5.67 2.74
N GLU A 52 6.67 -4.73 2.16
CA GLU A 52 8.11 -4.85 1.95
C GLU A 52 8.85 -4.93 3.30
N GLY A 53 8.45 -4.14 4.29
CA GLY A 53 8.97 -4.21 5.66
C GLY A 53 8.63 -5.51 6.39
N GLU A 54 7.46 -6.11 6.13
CA GLU A 54 7.06 -7.43 6.63
C GLU A 54 7.90 -8.54 5.98
N ALA A 55 8.01 -8.53 4.64
CA ALA A 55 8.70 -9.56 3.86
C ALA A 55 10.22 -9.59 4.10
N THR A 56 10.83 -8.44 4.41
CA THR A 56 12.28 -8.35 4.71
C THR A 56 12.60 -8.72 6.17
N GLY A 57 11.60 -9.11 6.96
CA GLY A 57 11.77 -9.56 8.35
C GLY A 57 11.65 -8.42 9.36
N GLY A 58 10.42 -7.97 9.62
CA GLY A 58 9.90 -7.56 10.94
C GLY A 58 10.67 -6.60 11.87
N ARG A 59 11.82 -6.03 11.52
CA ARG A 59 12.65 -5.27 12.49
C ARG A 59 13.56 -4.23 11.84
N THR A 60 12.99 -3.14 11.35
CA THR A 60 13.68 -1.84 11.35
C THR A 60 13.04 -0.93 12.39
N LYS A 61 13.35 -1.27 13.65
CA LYS A 61 13.76 -0.33 14.71
C LYS A 61 13.05 1.03 14.65
N ARG A 62 11.97 1.18 15.43
CA ARG A 62 11.66 2.47 16.05
C ARG A 62 12.97 2.98 16.67
N LYS A 63 13.54 4.07 16.18
CA LYS A 63 14.37 4.90 17.05
C LYS A 63 13.38 5.73 17.87
N PRO A 64 13.29 5.56 19.20
CA PRO A 64 12.80 6.64 20.02
C PRO A 64 13.93 7.68 20.01
N GLY A 65 13.81 8.69 19.15
CA GLY A 65 14.66 9.87 19.23
C GLY A 65 14.23 10.69 20.43
N LYS A 66 14.79 10.35 21.60
CA LYS A 66 14.95 11.29 22.70
C LYS A 66 16.22 12.09 22.38
N GLY A 67 16.06 13.39 22.20
CA GLY A 67 17.10 14.40 22.12
C GLY A 67 16.50 15.69 22.62
#